data_AF-A0A4V1IQX4-F1
#
_entry.id   AF-A0A4V1IQX4-F1
#
_cell.length_a   1.000
_cell.length_b   1.000
_cell.length_c   1.000
_cell.angle_alpha   90.00
_cell.angle_beta   90.00
_cell.angle_gamma   90.00
#
_symmetry.space_group_name_H-M   'P 1'
#
loop_
_entity.id
_entity.type
_entity.pdbx_description
1 polymer ?
#
loop_
_entity_poly.entity_id
_entity_poly.type
_entity_poly.pdbx_seq_one_letter_code
_entity_poly.pdbx_strand_id
1 'polypeptide(L)'
;MVSLATSTATDAIFVVDGSASMAEHFPLLLRTYLEPIVVCVTVRFGDCVEITDILVILGAAESSSWRPGCQNGGVPTATSELPGKCATFPRSDWSRFLRPALPPLSPTPPCEQSLRFGLVVYGDYPPYSDRVAERHLLGADADAVLTALRKLKFQGGGVWTNAAAEGLAAAMEMYNDLRPEAPPPDAAPPVRHCFLVPCTEPHKLAVRCNLMERFDDMSLSEIGEEMGKDKVRLSLISARKDIKDFEDIVTSVNRAGMVNVSDGTPASSNHAVRLAGLSVAAFAVENGIV
;
A
#
# COMPACT_ATOMS: atom_id res chain seq x y z
N MET A 1 -6.79 -6.85 -36.90
CA MET A 1 -6.97 -5.64 -36.08
C MET A 1 -6.41 -5.94 -34.72
N VAL A 2 -5.26 -5.37 -34.38
CA VAL A 2 -4.69 -5.47 -33.02
C VAL A 2 -5.43 -4.44 -32.18
N SER A 3 -6.20 -4.88 -31.21
CA SER A 3 -6.78 -4.00 -30.19
C SER A 3 -5.61 -3.41 -29.41
N LEU A 4 -5.31 -2.13 -29.61
CA LEU A 4 -4.37 -1.40 -28.77
C LEU A 4 -4.93 -1.44 -27.35
N ALA A 5 -4.20 -2.06 -26.42
CA ALA A 5 -4.55 -2.00 -25.01
C ALA A 5 -4.55 -0.53 -24.60
N THR A 6 -5.73 0.01 -24.31
CA THR A 6 -5.87 1.35 -23.76
C THR A 6 -5.22 1.34 -22.38
N SER A 7 -4.05 1.96 -22.27
CA SER A 7 -3.36 2.19 -21.01
C SER A 7 -4.29 2.94 -20.06
N THR A 8 -4.67 2.32 -18.94
CA THR A 8 -5.44 2.97 -17.87
C THR A 8 -4.49 3.59 -16.87
N ALA A 9 -4.51 4.91 -16.74
CA ALA A 9 -3.81 5.62 -15.67
C ALA A 9 -4.21 5.06 -14.30
N THR A 10 -3.30 5.08 -13.33
CA THR A 10 -3.56 4.59 -11.97
C THR A 10 -3.21 5.67 -10.95
N ASP A 11 -4.15 5.97 -10.06
CA ASP A 11 -3.99 6.94 -8.99
C ASP A 11 -4.05 6.24 -7.64
N ALA A 12 -2.97 6.31 -6.86
CA ALA A 12 -2.85 5.69 -5.56
C ALA A 12 -2.65 6.76 -4.47
N ILE A 13 -3.64 6.93 -3.60
CA ILE A 13 -3.59 7.91 -2.51
C ILE A 13 -3.53 7.17 -1.17
N PHE A 14 -2.52 7.49 -0.36
CA PHE A 14 -2.40 7.02 1.01
C PHE A 14 -3.02 8.05 1.96
N VAL A 15 -3.94 7.64 2.81
CA VAL A 15 -4.64 8.51 3.76
C VAL A 15 -4.27 8.05 5.17
N VAL A 16 -3.34 8.76 5.80
CA VAL A 16 -2.66 8.32 7.02
C VAL A 16 -3.06 9.18 8.22
N ASP A 17 -3.41 8.51 9.31
CA ASP A 17 -3.66 9.15 10.61
C ASP A 17 -2.34 9.74 11.15
N GLY A 18 -2.28 11.06 11.26
CA GLY A 18 -1.14 11.83 11.76
C GLY A 18 -1.11 12.01 13.27
N SER A 19 -2.04 11.40 14.02
CA SER A 19 -2.09 11.53 15.47
C SER A 19 -0.90 10.89 16.17
N ALA A 20 -0.59 11.35 17.38
CA ALA A 20 0.47 10.79 18.22
C ALA A 20 0.26 9.29 18.50
N SER A 21 -0.99 8.82 18.56
CA SER A 21 -1.33 7.40 18.77
C SER A 21 -0.78 6.51 17.66
N MET A 22 -0.68 7.01 16.42
CA MET A 22 -0.14 6.25 15.29
C MET A 22 1.38 6.04 15.38
N ALA A 23 2.11 6.85 16.16
CA ALA A 23 3.57 6.86 16.20
C ALA A 23 4.20 5.50 16.55
N GLU A 24 3.60 4.76 17.48
CA GLU A 24 4.10 3.46 17.94
C GLU A 24 3.86 2.35 16.89
N HIS A 25 2.75 2.44 16.16
CA HIS A 25 2.31 1.40 15.23
C HIS A 25 2.89 1.57 13.83
N PHE A 26 3.08 2.83 13.40
CA PHE A 26 3.41 3.15 12.02
C PHE A 26 4.68 2.50 11.48
N PRO A 27 5.81 2.39 12.23
CA PRO A 27 7.01 1.74 11.70
C PRO A 27 6.77 0.30 11.24
N LEU A 28 5.91 -0.44 11.97
CA LEU A 28 5.56 -1.80 11.61
C LEU A 28 4.57 -1.83 10.43
N LEU A 29 3.54 -0.99 10.45
CA LEU A 29 2.59 -0.87 9.32
C LEU A 29 3.31 -0.50 8.01
N LEU A 30 4.25 0.44 8.10
CA LEU A 30 5.04 0.92 6.97
C LEU A 30 5.86 -0.22 6.37
N ARG A 31 6.65 -0.93 7.17
CA ARG A 31 7.53 -2.01 6.69
C ARG A 31 6.76 -3.24 6.22
N THR A 32 5.71 -3.62 6.94
CA THR A 32 4.99 -4.87 6.67
C THR A 32 3.96 -4.72 5.55
N TYR A 33 3.34 -3.55 5.39
CA TYR A 33 2.24 -3.37 4.43
C TYR A 33 2.49 -2.25 3.43
N LEU A 34 2.78 -1.02 3.87
CA LEU A 34 2.80 0.14 2.96
C LEU A 34 3.97 0.09 1.97
N GLU A 35 5.18 -0.25 2.43
CA GLU A 35 6.36 -0.42 1.56
C GLU A 35 6.11 -1.48 0.47
N PRO A 36 5.69 -2.71 0.82
CA PRO A 36 5.30 -3.71 -0.16
C PRO A 36 4.18 -3.25 -1.11
N ILE A 37 3.18 -2.51 -0.62
CA ILE A 37 2.07 -2.02 -1.46
C ILE A 37 2.59 -1.01 -2.47
N VAL A 38 3.42 -0.05 -2.06
CA VAL A 38 4.02 0.93 -2.98
C VAL A 38 4.81 0.20 -4.07
N VAL A 39 5.67 -0.76 -3.70
CA VAL A 39 6.41 -1.57 -4.68
C VAL A 39 5.47 -2.35 -5.59
N CYS A 40 4.44 -3.00 -5.05
CA CYS A 40 3.48 -3.78 -5.82
C CYS A 40 2.71 -2.91 -6.84
N VAL A 41 2.25 -1.73 -6.41
CA VAL A 41 1.56 -0.76 -7.28
C VAL A 41 2.53 -0.26 -8.36
N THR A 42 3.75 0.11 -8.01
CA THR A 42 4.75 0.54 -9.00
C THR A 42 5.08 -0.54 -10.01
N VAL A 43 5.27 -1.79 -9.57
CA VAL A 43 5.64 -2.89 -10.46
C VAL A 43 4.46 -3.34 -11.34
N ARG A 44 3.23 -3.36 -10.82
CA ARG A 44 2.04 -3.75 -11.61
C ARG A 44 1.61 -2.70 -12.64
N PHE A 45 1.88 -1.43 -12.39
CA PHE A 45 1.36 -0.32 -13.19
C PHE A 45 2.46 0.53 -13.86
N GLY A 46 3.72 0.29 -13.54
CA GLY A 46 4.88 0.97 -14.13
C GLY A 46 5.49 0.23 -15.31
N ASP A 47 5.31 -1.09 -15.39
CA ASP A 47 5.92 -1.92 -16.42
C ASP A 47 4.87 -2.75 -17.18
N CYS A 48 5.02 -2.84 -18.51
CA CYS A 48 4.26 -3.73 -19.41
C CYS A 48 4.58 -5.21 -19.20
N VAL A 49 4.69 -5.67 -17.95
CA VAL A 49 5.06 -7.04 -17.66
C VAL A 49 3.81 -7.76 -17.18
N GLU A 50 3.39 -8.78 -17.92
CA GLU A 50 2.49 -9.80 -17.40
C GLU A 50 3.21 -10.52 -16.26
N ILE A 51 2.99 -10.03 -15.05
CA ILE A 51 3.58 -10.62 -13.87
C ILE A 51 2.62 -11.68 -13.35
N THR A 52 2.88 -12.91 -13.78
CA THR A 52 2.47 -14.11 -13.05
C THR A 52 3.46 -14.29 -11.90
N ASP A 53 2.94 -14.18 -10.67
CA ASP A 53 3.61 -14.51 -9.41
C ASP A 53 4.86 -13.67 -9.03
N ILE A 54 4.67 -12.55 -8.30
CA ILE A 54 5.75 -11.94 -7.52
C ILE A 54 5.79 -12.59 -6.15
N LEU A 55 6.91 -13.25 -5.86
CA LEU A 55 7.35 -13.55 -4.50
C LEU A 55 8.21 -12.36 -4.02
N VAL A 56 7.66 -11.50 -3.16
CA VAL A 56 8.45 -10.46 -2.50
C VAL A 56 9.15 -11.08 -1.30
N ILE A 57 10.47 -11.14 -1.35
CA ILE A 57 11.29 -11.72 -0.28
C ILE A 57 11.57 -10.66 0.79
N LEU A 58 11.04 -10.81 2.01
CA LEU A 58 11.28 -9.88 3.13
C LEU A 58 12.00 -10.62 4.26
N GLY A 59 13.28 -10.31 4.46
CA GLY A 59 14.09 -10.83 5.55
C GLY A 59 13.70 -10.20 6.90
N ALA A 60 13.42 -11.04 7.90
CA ALA A 60 13.14 -10.61 9.26
C ALA A 60 14.39 -9.99 9.93
N ALA A 61 14.19 -8.91 10.68
CA ALA A 61 15.16 -8.42 11.65
C ALA A 61 14.98 -9.20 12.96
N GLU A 62 15.95 -10.07 13.29
CA GLU A 62 15.97 -10.74 14.59
C GLU A 62 16.13 -9.73 15.73
N SER A 63 15.18 -9.74 16.66
CA SER A 63 15.30 -9.09 17.96
C SER A 63 16.14 -9.97 18.90
N SER A 64 17.45 -9.69 19.03
CA SER A 64 18.25 -10.32 20.08
C SER A 64 18.17 -9.50 21.37
N SER A 65 17.28 -9.91 22.28
CA SER A 65 17.24 -9.45 23.66
C SER A 65 18.40 -10.03 24.47
N TRP A 66 19.04 -9.16 25.25
CA TRP A 66 19.97 -9.44 26.33
C TRP A 66 19.49 -10.51 27.34
N ARG A 67 20.39 -11.44 27.74
CA ARG A 67 20.85 -11.66 29.14
C ARG A 67 21.94 -12.77 29.26
N PRO A 68 22.67 -12.88 30.39
CA PRO A 68 24.09 -13.21 30.44
C PRO A 68 24.44 -14.60 31.01
N GLY A 69 25.66 -15.06 30.71
CA GLY A 69 26.45 -15.96 31.55
C GLY A 69 26.19 -17.46 31.39
N CYS A 70 27.15 -18.17 30.79
CA CYS A 70 27.77 -19.39 31.32
C CYS A 70 28.87 -19.87 30.38
N GLN A 71 30.10 -19.95 30.90
CA GLN A 71 31.26 -20.52 30.23
C GLN A 71 31.29 -22.04 30.37
N ASN A 72 31.85 -22.68 29.33
CA ASN A 72 32.59 -23.94 29.27
C ASN A 72 31.86 -25.27 29.50
N GLY A 73 32.04 -26.17 28.52
CA GLY A 73 32.30 -27.59 28.79
C GLY A 73 31.67 -28.56 27.78
N GLY A 74 32.51 -29.29 27.05
CA GLY A 74 32.20 -30.65 26.62
C GLY A 74 32.02 -30.89 25.12
N VAL A 75 33.12 -31.22 24.45
CA VAL A 75 33.11 -32.09 23.25
C VAL A 75 32.98 -33.55 23.75
N PRO A 76 32.21 -34.41 23.07
CA PRO A 76 32.90 -35.50 22.38
C PRO A 76 32.35 -35.81 20.98
N THR A 77 33.32 -36.12 20.14
CA THR A 77 33.32 -36.64 18.78
C THR A 77 32.48 -37.91 18.60
N ALA A 78 31.75 -38.01 17.50
CA ALA A 78 31.43 -39.28 16.85
C ALA A 78 31.34 -39.10 15.33
N THR A 79 32.28 -39.76 14.66
CA THR A 79 32.47 -39.96 13.21
C THR A 79 31.35 -40.81 12.59
N SER A 80 30.89 -40.43 11.40
CA SER A 80 30.42 -41.37 10.37
C SER A 80 30.49 -40.69 8.99
N GLU A 81 31.28 -41.29 8.10
CA GLU A 81 31.55 -40.86 6.73
C GLU A 81 30.32 -41.08 5.82
N LEU A 82 30.15 -40.22 4.80
CA LEU A 82 29.79 -40.63 3.44
C LEU A 82 30.34 -39.63 2.40
N PRO A 83 30.66 -40.08 1.17
CA PRO A 83 31.46 -39.36 0.20
C PRO A 83 30.60 -38.64 -0.86
N GLY A 84 31.09 -37.50 -1.36
CA GLY A 84 30.45 -36.81 -2.48
C GLY A 84 31.22 -35.56 -2.88
N LYS A 85 32.27 -35.74 -3.68
CA LYS A 85 33.07 -34.66 -4.25
C LYS A 85 32.19 -33.72 -5.08
N CYS A 86 32.08 -32.45 -4.66
CA CYS A 86 31.70 -31.34 -5.52
C CYS A 86 32.69 -31.26 -6.69
N ALA A 87 32.22 -31.55 -7.90
CA ALA A 87 32.94 -31.19 -9.12
C ALA A 87 32.82 -29.67 -9.31
N THR A 88 33.94 -28.97 -9.19
CA THR A 88 34.08 -27.58 -9.64
C THR A 88 34.12 -27.57 -11.16
N PHE A 89 33.07 -27.03 -11.79
CA PHE A 89 33.07 -26.77 -13.24
C PHE A 89 33.85 -25.49 -13.54
N PRO A 90 34.79 -25.49 -14.51
CA PRO A 90 35.49 -24.28 -14.92
C PRO A 90 34.53 -23.34 -15.68
N ARG A 91 34.63 -22.05 -15.32
CA ARG A 91 33.76 -20.93 -15.74
C ARG A 91 33.82 -20.57 -17.23
N SER A 92 34.43 -21.38 -18.09
CA SER A 92 34.92 -20.92 -19.41
C SER A 92 34.14 -21.41 -20.63
N ASP A 93 32.97 -22.05 -20.51
CA ASP A 93 32.28 -22.61 -21.70
C ASP A 93 30.75 -22.40 -21.73
N TRP A 94 30.28 -21.23 -21.24
CA TRP A 94 28.87 -20.84 -21.28
C TRP A 94 28.38 -20.38 -22.67
N SER A 95 29.29 -20.10 -23.60
CA SER A 95 28.97 -19.54 -24.92
C SER A 95 28.26 -20.52 -25.86
N ARG A 96 28.24 -21.82 -25.54
CA ARG A 96 27.58 -22.86 -26.36
C ARG A 96 26.10 -23.08 -26.06
N PHE A 97 25.56 -22.47 -25.00
CA PHE A 97 24.14 -22.55 -24.64
C PHE A 97 23.31 -21.31 -25.04
N LEU A 98 23.93 -20.32 -25.68
CA LEU A 98 23.21 -19.15 -26.18
C LEU A 98 22.50 -19.52 -27.50
N ARG A 99 21.16 -19.53 -27.45
CA ARG A 99 20.29 -19.65 -28.63
C ARG A 99 20.61 -18.55 -29.66
N PRO A 100 20.33 -18.76 -30.96
CA PRO A 100 20.49 -17.72 -31.97
C PRO A 100 19.69 -16.47 -31.58
N ALA A 101 20.33 -15.31 -31.67
CA ALA A 101 19.70 -14.02 -31.40
C ALA A 101 18.47 -13.85 -32.32
N LEU A 102 17.30 -13.71 -31.70
CA LEU A 102 16.10 -13.24 -32.41
C LEU A 102 16.37 -11.81 -32.92
N PRO A 103 15.82 -11.42 -34.09
CA PRO A 103 15.95 -10.05 -34.57
C PRO A 103 15.38 -9.07 -33.53
N PRO A 104 15.92 -7.85 -33.44
CA PRO A 104 15.44 -6.86 -32.50
C PRO A 104 13.96 -6.59 -32.77
N LEU A 105 13.11 -6.90 -31.79
CA LEU A 105 11.72 -6.47 -31.79
C LEU A 105 11.72 -4.96 -31.95
N SER A 106 10.94 -4.45 -32.92
CA SER A 106 10.67 -3.02 -33.07
C SER A 106 10.32 -2.41 -31.72
N PRO A 107 10.76 -1.18 -31.39
CA PRO A 107 10.39 -0.54 -30.13
C PRO A 107 8.86 -0.46 -30.08
N THR A 108 8.28 -1.30 -29.23
CA THR A 108 6.89 -1.15 -28.81
C THR A 108 6.75 0.27 -28.27
N PRO A 109 5.74 1.05 -28.69
CA PRO A 109 5.49 2.35 -28.09
C PRO A 109 5.38 2.12 -26.57
N PRO A 110 6.07 2.92 -25.74
CA PRO A 110 5.94 2.79 -24.29
C PRO A 110 4.44 2.86 -23.98
N CYS A 111 3.91 1.81 -23.34
CA CYS A 111 2.59 1.90 -22.76
C CYS A 111 2.74 2.92 -21.63
N GLU A 112 2.42 4.18 -21.90
CA GLU A 112 2.42 5.23 -20.89
C GLU A 112 1.26 4.96 -19.93
N GLN A 113 1.47 4.02 -19.00
CA GLN A 113 0.65 3.90 -17.80
C GLN A 113 1.13 4.99 -16.85
N SER A 114 0.34 6.06 -16.74
CA SER A 114 0.63 7.14 -15.80
C SER A 114 0.20 6.69 -14.41
N LEU A 115 1.17 6.20 -13.63
CA LEU A 115 1.01 5.99 -12.20
C LEU A 115 1.22 7.31 -11.46
N ARG A 116 0.34 7.64 -10.52
CA ARG A 116 0.44 8.83 -9.70
C ARG A 116 0.13 8.52 -8.25
N PHE A 117 0.93 9.08 -7.36
CA PHE A 117 0.81 8.93 -5.93
C PHE A 117 0.41 10.23 -5.26
N GLY A 118 -0.46 10.08 -4.26
CA GLY A 118 -0.82 11.13 -3.31
C GLY A 118 -0.66 10.64 -1.88
N LEU A 119 -0.46 11.58 -0.97
CA LEU A 119 -0.44 11.34 0.46
C LEU A 119 -1.30 12.40 1.15
N VAL A 120 -2.27 11.94 1.92
CA VAL A 120 -3.05 12.75 2.84
C VAL A 120 -2.66 12.37 4.25
N VAL A 121 -2.35 13.36 5.09
CA VAL A 121 -2.14 13.19 6.52
C VAL A 121 -3.28 13.88 7.24
N TYR A 122 -4.08 13.15 8.00
CA TYR A 122 -5.22 13.70 8.73
C TYR A 122 -5.05 13.56 10.23
N GLY A 123 -5.50 14.56 10.98
CA GLY A 123 -5.43 14.58 12.43
C GLY A 123 -6.83 14.53 13.06
N ASP A 124 -7.01 15.33 14.10
CA ASP A 124 -8.31 15.61 14.71
C ASP A 124 -8.69 17.09 14.46
N TYR A 125 -9.86 17.51 14.94
CA TYR A 125 -10.29 18.90 14.91
C TYR A 125 -9.55 19.74 15.96
N PRO A 126 -9.42 21.07 15.74
CA PRO A 126 -8.97 21.98 16.78
C PRO A 126 -9.81 21.84 18.07
N PRO A 127 -9.21 21.92 19.27
CA PRO A 127 -7.81 22.29 19.52
C PRO A 127 -6.82 21.10 19.55
N TYR A 128 -7.26 19.89 19.21
CA TYR A 128 -6.44 18.67 19.37
C TYR A 128 -5.41 18.47 18.25
N SER A 129 -5.63 19.08 17.09
CA SER A 129 -4.66 19.13 16.01
C SER A 129 -4.59 20.54 15.41
N ASP A 130 -3.39 20.92 14.98
CA ASP A 130 -3.16 22.17 14.25
C ASP A 130 -3.68 22.08 12.80
N ARG A 131 -3.76 20.86 12.27
CA ARG A 131 -4.20 20.57 10.90
C ARG A 131 -5.14 19.38 10.90
N VAL A 132 -6.29 19.55 10.26
CA VAL A 132 -7.30 18.49 10.14
C VAL A 132 -6.95 17.53 9.01
N ALA A 133 -6.55 18.06 7.84
CA ALA A 133 -6.06 17.27 6.72
C ALA A 133 -5.02 18.05 5.89
N GLU A 134 -3.86 17.45 5.64
CA GLU A 134 -2.77 17.94 4.80
C GLU A 134 -2.62 17.05 3.57
N ARG A 135 -2.36 17.65 2.39
CA ARG A 135 -2.31 16.97 1.09
C ARG A 135 -0.93 17.14 0.48
N HIS A 136 -0.37 16.05 -0.05
CA HIS A 136 0.92 16.04 -0.75
C HIS A 136 0.77 15.24 -2.05
N LEU A 137 0.98 15.91 -3.18
CA LEU A 137 1.05 15.24 -4.48
C LEU A 137 2.50 14.83 -4.77
N LEU A 138 2.72 13.54 -5.02
CA LEU A 138 4.07 12.94 -5.07
C LEU A 138 4.48 12.45 -6.47
N GLY A 139 3.55 12.44 -7.44
CA GLY A 139 3.84 12.02 -8.81
C GLY A 139 4.04 10.51 -8.94
N ALA A 140 4.85 10.06 -9.90
CA ALA A 140 5.02 8.63 -10.20
C ALA A 140 6.14 7.93 -9.40
N ASP A 141 6.95 8.70 -8.67
CA ASP A 141 8.18 8.20 -8.04
C ASP A 141 7.90 7.46 -6.72
N ALA A 142 8.09 6.15 -6.75
CA ALA A 142 7.95 5.28 -5.57
C ALA A 142 8.89 5.67 -4.43
N ASP A 143 10.13 6.07 -4.73
CA ASP A 143 11.12 6.44 -3.71
C ASP A 143 10.74 7.75 -3.04
N ALA A 144 10.17 8.70 -3.78
CA ALA A 144 9.60 9.92 -3.22
C ALA A 144 8.47 9.61 -2.24
N VAL A 145 7.59 8.66 -2.57
CA VAL A 145 6.48 8.21 -1.70
C VAL A 145 6.99 7.56 -0.43
N LEU A 146 7.90 6.60 -0.55
CA LEU A 146 8.49 5.94 0.62
C LEU A 146 9.25 6.92 1.50
N THR A 147 9.94 7.88 0.89
CA THR A 147 10.63 8.95 1.62
C THR A 147 9.64 9.85 2.35
N ALA A 148 8.52 10.21 1.74
CA ALA A 148 7.46 11.00 2.37
C ALA A 148 6.85 10.24 3.56
N LEU A 149 6.47 8.98 3.37
CA LEU A 149 5.91 8.12 4.43
C LEU A 149 6.88 7.99 5.62
N ARG A 150 8.17 7.73 5.37
CA ARG A 150 9.19 7.62 6.42
C ARG A 150 9.44 8.92 7.19
N LYS A 151 9.14 10.07 6.58
CA LYS A 151 9.33 11.40 7.19
C LYS A 151 8.11 11.93 7.92
N LEU A 152 7.00 11.18 7.94
CA LEU A 152 5.80 11.58 8.66
C LEU A 152 6.10 11.81 10.14
N LYS A 153 5.59 12.92 10.66
CA LYS A 153 5.64 13.26 12.07
C LYS A 153 4.25 13.06 12.67
N PHE A 154 4.19 12.18 13.66
CA PHE A 154 2.96 11.85 14.36
C PHE A 154 2.86 12.74 15.61
N GLN A 155 1.89 13.64 15.62
CA GLN A 155 1.73 14.64 16.68
C GLN A 155 0.28 15.07 16.83
N GLY A 156 -0.09 15.50 18.04
CA GLY A 156 -1.46 15.91 18.35
C GLY A 156 -2.47 14.77 18.12
N GLY A 157 -3.69 15.16 17.78
CA GLY A 157 -4.82 14.27 17.57
C GLY A 157 -5.55 13.91 18.87
N GLY A 158 -6.80 13.47 18.71
CA GLY A 158 -7.60 12.96 19.81
C GLY A 158 -7.09 11.61 20.29
N VAL A 159 -7.14 11.39 21.61
CA VAL A 159 -6.75 10.12 22.22
C VAL A 159 -7.63 8.96 21.72
N TRP A 160 -8.89 9.26 21.41
CA TRP A 160 -9.91 8.25 21.13
C TRP A 160 -10.42 8.28 19.70
N THR A 161 -10.42 9.47 19.09
CA THR A 161 -11.09 9.71 17.81
C THR A 161 -10.25 10.59 16.88
N ASN A 162 -10.50 10.49 15.58
CA ASN A 162 -9.84 11.28 14.54
C ASN A 162 -10.84 11.80 13.49
N ALA A 163 -10.39 12.75 12.68
CA ALA A 163 -11.19 13.35 11.62
C ALA A 163 -11.04 12.56 10.29
N ALA A 164 -11.18 11.24 10.32
CA ALA A 164 -10.96 10.40 9.13
C ALA A 164 -11.86 10.76 7.93
N ALA A 165 -13.08 11.25 8.17
CA ALA A 165 -13.96 11.72 7.09
C ALA A 165 -13.32 12.88 6.30
N GLU A 166 -12.61 13.78 6.98
CA GLU A 166 -11.86 14.89 6.36
C GLU A 166 -10.68 14.37 5.55
N GLY A 167 -9.98 13.36 6.05
CA GLY A 167 -8.89 12.70 5.34
C GLY A 167 -9.37 12.03 4.04
N LEU A 168 -10.52 11.36 4.08
CA LEU A 168 -11.11 10.74 2.88
C LEU A 168 -11.68 11.78 1.91
N ALA A 169 -12.30 12.86 2.40
CA ALA A 169 -12.74 13.98 1.57
C ALA A 169 -11.53 14.63 0.86
N ALA A 170 -10.44 14.87 1.58
CA ALA A 170 -9.19 15.38 1.01
C ALA A 170 -8.62 14.47 -0.09
N ALA A 171 -8.70 13.15 0.07
CA ALA A 171 -8.31 12.21 -0.98
C ALA A 171 -9.21 12.31 -2.22
N MET A 172 -10.51 12.48 -2.02
CA MET A 172 -11.47 12.67 -3.12
C MET A 172 -11.26 13.98 -3.88
N GLU A 173 -10.85 15.04 -3.20
CA GLU A 173 -10.44 16.30 -3.83
C GLU A 173 -9.17 16.10 -4.67
N MET A 174 -8.17 15.40 -4.14
CA MET A 174 -6.97 15.09 -4.89
C MET A 174 -7.25 14.29 -6.17
N TYR A 175 -8.20 13.36 -6.18
CA TYR A 175 -8.59 12.67 -7.41
C TYR A 175 -9.22 13.60 -8.46
N ASN A 176 -9.86 14.70 -8.04
CA ASN A 176 -10.36 15.70 -8.97
C ASN A 176 -9.22 16.53 -9.56
N ASP A 177 -8.24 16.92 -8.75
CA ASP A 177 -7.05 17.64 -9.20
C ASP A 177 -6.22 16.81 -10.18
N LEU A 178 -6.25 15.48 -9.99
CA LEU A 178 -5.64 14.50 -10.88
C LEU A 178 -6.46 14.25 -12.16
N ARG A 179 -7.69 14.75 -12.28
CA ARG A 179 -8.49 14.55 -13.48
C ARG A 179 -8.00 15.50 -14.58
N PRO A 180 -7.66 15.00 -15.79
CA PRO A 180 -7.35 15.89 -16.90
C PRO A 180 -8.58 16.74 -17.26
N GLU A 181 -8.38 18.03 -17.55
CA GLU A 181 -9.45 18.97 -17.91
C GLU A 181 -10.28 18.52 -19.11
N ALA A 182 -9.64 17.83 -20.06
CA ALA A 182 -10.28 17.22 -21.22
C ALA A 182 -9.74 15.79 -21.42
N PRO A 183 -10.40 14.76 -20.87
CA PRO A 183 -10.03 13.39 -21.20
C PRO A 183 -10.25 13.13 -22.69
N PRO A 184 -9.35 12.40 -23.37
CA PRO A 184 -9.61 11.93 -24.73
C PRO A 184 -10.95 11.20 -24.78
N PRO A 185 -11.73 11.32 -25.88
CA PRO A 185 -13.07 10.75 -25.98
C PRO A 185 -13.10 9.23 -25.78
N ASP A 186 -11.98 8.54 -26.02
CA ASP A 186 -11.82 7.08 -25.87
C ASP A 186 -10.93 6.67 -24.69
N ALA A 187 -10.53 7.61 -23.81
CA ALA A 187 -9.70 7.28 -22.66
C ALA A 187 -10.53 6.58 -21.59
N ALA A 188 -10.13 5.35 -21.25
CA ALA A 188 -10.67 4.65 -20.10
C ALA A 188 -10.39 5.47 -18.81
N PRO A 189 -11.35 5.52 -17.86
CA PRO A 189 -11.15 6.26 -16.62
C PRO A 189 -9.99 5.65 -15.81
N PRO A 190 -9.25 6.48 -15.06
CA PRO A 190 -8.14 6.00 -14.24
C PRO A 190 -8.63 5.03 -13.16
N VAL A 191 -7.81 4.04 -12.84
CA VAL A 191 -8.01 3.17 -11.69
C VAL A 191 -7.61 3.94 -10.44
N ARG A 192 -8.54 4.12 -9.50
CA ARG A 192 -8.31 4.88 -8.27
C ARG A 192 -8.22 3.95 -7.06
N HIS A 193 -7.09 3.99 -6.36
CA HIS A 193 -6.82 3.25 -5.13
C HIS A 193 -6.63 4.21 -3.96
N CYS A 194 -7.45 4.07 -2.91
CA CYS A 194 -7.32 4.81 -1.67
C CYS A 194 -6.92 3.84 -0.55
N PHE A 195 -5.81 4.10 0.12
CA PHE A 195 -5.30 3.29 1.24
C PHE A 195 -5.50 4.06 2.55
N LEU A 196 -6.55 3.74 3.29
CA LEU A 196 -6.82 4.32 4.60
C LEU A 196 -6.00 3.62 5.67
N VAL A 197 -5.22 4.40 6.42
CA VAL A 197 -4.34 3.94 7.49
C VAL A 197 -4.73 4.61 8.82
N PRO A 198 -5.77 4.13 9.51
CA PRO A 198 -6.26 4.73 10.75
C PRO A 198 -5.63 4.10 11.99
N CYS A 199 -5.49 4.89 13.06
CA CYS A 199 -5.12 4.39 14.39
C CYS A 199 -6.28 4.41 15.39
N THR A 200 -7.12 5.46 15.37
CA THR A 200 -8.22 5.66 16.32
C THR A 200 -9.58 5.66 15.63
N GLU A 201 -10.68 5.66 16.39
CA GLU A 201 -12.04 5.62 15.82
C GLU A 201 -12.36 6.91 15.05
N PRO A 202 -13.18 6.86 13.99
CA PRO A 202 -13.59 8.08 13.33
C PRO A 202 -14.57 8.88 14.20
N HIS A 203 -14.47 10.21 14.12
CA HIS A 203 -15.54 11.07 14.62
C HIS A 203 -16.83 10.84 13.85
N LYS A 204 -17.96 11.00 14.54
CA LYS A 204 -19.31 11.06 13.94
C LYS A 204 -19.68 12.45 13.44
N LEU A 205 -18.74 13.38 13.51
CA LEU A 205 -18.90 14.73 12.98
C LEU A 205 -18.84 14.67 11.46
N ALA A 206 -19.63 15.55 10.84
CA ALA A 206 -19.59 15.75 9.42
C ALA A 206 -18.37 16.58 9.00
N VAL A 207 -17.98 16.44 7.74
CA VAL A 207 -16.87 17.14 7.09
C VAL A 207 -17.13 18.65 7.06
N ARG A 208 -16.11 19.44 7.40
CA ARG A 208 -16.15 20.90 7.54
C ARG A 208 -14.86 21.61 7.14
N CYS A 209 -13.76 20.89 6.98
CA CYS A 209 -12.41 21.44 6.73
C CYS A 209 -11.86 21.01 5.36
N ASN A 210 -12.77 20.70 4.44
CA ASN A 210 -12.56 20.39 3.03
C ASN A 210 -12.38 21.67 2.19
N LEU A 211 -11.89 21.51 0.96
CA LEU A 211 -11.67 22.57 -0.01
C LEU A 211 -12.86 22.73 -0.99
N MET A 212 -13.63 21.66 -1.20
CA MET A 212 -14.75 21.65 -2.15
C MET A 212 -16.09 21.55 -1.43
N GLU A 213 -16.96 22.55 -1.61
CA GLU A 213 -18.30 22.64 -0.99
C GLU A 213 -19.16 21.39 -1.14
N ARG A 214 -18.94 20.58 -2.19
CA ARG A 214 -19.68 19.32 -2.40
C ARG A 214 -19.51 18.30 -1.28
N PHE A 215 -18.47 18.44 -0.46
CA PHE A 215 -18.19 17.56 0.67
C PHE A 215 -18.60 18.16 2.01
N ASP A 216 -19.12 19.39 2.02
CA ASP A 216 -19.58 20.03 3.25
C ASP A 216 -20.69 19.22 3.90
N ASP A 217 -20.62 19.09 5.21
CA ASP A 217 -21.59 18.39 6.05
C ASP A 217 -21.84 16.91 5.69
N MET A 218 -20.95 16.31 4.88
CA MET A 218 -20.98 14.87 4.62
C MET A 218 -20.42 14.08 5.81
N SER A 219 -21.14 13.03 6.19
CA SER A 219 -20.68 12.01 7.12
C SER A 219 -19.65 11.07 6.48
N LEU A 220 -18.95 10.30 7.32
CA LEU A 220 -18.02 9.26 6.85
C LEU A 220 -18.70 8.29 5.86
N SER A 221 -19.93 7.86 6.14
CA SER A 221 -20.70 6.98 5.26
C SER A 221 -21.03 7.61 3.92
N GLU A 222 -21.43 8.89 3.90
CA GLU A 222 -21.77 9.61 2.66
C GLU A 222 -20.54 9.83 1.77
N ILE A 223 -19.38 10.13 2.38
CA ILE A 223 -18.10 10.16 1.66
C ILE A 223 -17.80 8.78 1.05
N GLY A 224 -18.06 7.69 1.78
CA GLY A 224 -17.94 6.33 1.25
C GLY A 224 -18.86 6.06 0.05
N GLU A 225 -20.10 6.55 0.08
CA GLU A 225 -21.01 6.43 -1.06
C GLU A 225 -20.50 7.19 -2.30
N GLU A 226 -19.97 8.40 -2.11
CA GLU A 226 -19.33 9.17 -3.19
C GLU A 226 -18.09 8.46 -3.75
N MET A 227 -17.24 7.89 -2.89
CA MET A 227 -16.12 7.05 -3.32
C MET A 227 -16.58 5.88 -4.19
N GLY A 228 -17.69 5.23 -3.82
CA GLY A 228 -18.29 4.15 -4.59
C GLY A 228 -18.80 4.61 -5.97
N LYS A 229 -19.46 5.76 -6.05
CA LYS A 229 -19.93 6.38 -7.31
C LYS A 229 -18.75 6.68 -8.25
N ASP A 230 -17.66 7.16 -7.70
CA ASP A 230 -16.41 7.47 -8.40
C ASP A 230 -15.51 6.25 -8.66
N LYS A 231 -16.01 5.04 -8.34
CA LYS A 231 -15.32 3.75 -8.51
C LYS A 231 -13.95 3.69 -7.84
N VAL A 232 -13.81 4.36 -6.70
CA VAL A 232 -12.58 4.31 -5.88
C VAL A 232 -12.53 2.97 -5.16
N ARG A 233 -11.37 2.33 -5.22
CA ARG A 233 -11.07 1.10 -4.47
C ARG A 233 -10.52 1.49 -3.11
N LEU A 234 -11.31 1.32 -2.06
CA LEU A 234 -10.90 1.66 -0.69
C LEU A 234 -10.27 0.45 -0.01
N SER A 235 -9.02 0.57 0.41
CA SER A 235 -8.30 -0.42 1.22
C SER A 235 -8.09 0.11 2.64
N LEU A 236 -8.06 -0.79 3.62
CA LEU A 236 -7.86 -0.48 5.03
C LEU A 236 -6.62 -1.18 5.55
N ILE A 237 -5.76 -0.42 6.24
CA ILE A 237 -4.56 -0.90 6.93
C ILE A 237 -4.56 -0.26 8.32
N SER A 238 -5.32 -0.83 9.25
CA SER A 238 -5.50 -0.25 10.57
C SER A 238 -4.47 -0.76 11.57
N ALA A 239 -3.99 0.16 12.42
CA ALA A 239 -3.14 -0.14 13.58
C ALA A 239 -3.87 -0.95 14.66
N ARG A 240 -5.21 -0.99 14.64
CA ARG A 240 -6.02 -1.67 15.63
C ARG A 240 -7.08 -2.53 14.93
N LYS A 241 -7.43 -3.65 15.57
CA LYS A 241 -8.56 -4.48 15.17
C LYS A 241 -9.88 -3.88 15.66
N ASP A 242 -10.97 -4.36 15.05
CA ASP A 242 -12.34 -4.18 15.51
C ASP A 242 -12.88 -2.73 15.47
N ILE A 243 -12.28 -1.86 14.66
CA ILE A 243 -12.86 -0.54 14.35
C ILE A 243 -13.92 -0.70 13.27
N LYS A 244 -15.14 -1.08 13.69
CA LYS A 244 -16.26 -1.44 12.81
C LYS A 244 -16.60 -0.37 11.79
N ASP A 245 -16.56 0.91 12.18
CA ASP A 245 -16.90 2.01 11.28
C ASP A 245 -16.02 2.02 10.02
N PHE A 246 -14.73 1.69 10.14
CA PHE A 246 -13.83 1.57 8.98
C PHE A 246 -14.02 0.27 8.19
N GLU A 247 -14.32 -0.83 8.86
CA GLU A 247 -14.63 -2.09 8.18
C GLU A 247 -15.91 -2.00 7.36
N ASP A 248 -16.93 -1.32 7.89
CA ASP A 248 -18.23 -1.14 7.27
C ASP A 248 -18.14 -0.22 6.05
N ILE A 249 -17.42 0.91 6.14
CA ILE A 249 -17.22 1.79 4.98
C ILE A 249 -16.43 1.10 3.87
N VAL A 250 -15.36 0.37 4.18
CA VAL A 250 -14.58 -0.39 3.18
C VAL A 250 -15.47 -1.41 2.47
N THR A 251 -16.31 -2.11 3.23
CA THR A 251 -17.26 -3.07 2.68
C THR A 251 -18.30 -2.38 1.80
N SER A 252 -18.81 -1.23 2.23
CA SER A 252 -19.82 -0.44 1.50
C SER A 252 -19.27 0.10 0.17
N VAL A 253 -18.11 0.77 0.20
CA VAL A 253 -17.47 1.39 -0.97
C VAL A 253 -17.18 0.35 -2.05
N ASN A 254 -16.62 -0.80 -1.66
CA ASN A 254 -16.17 -1.81 -2.63
C ASN A 254 -17.30 -2.73 -3.12
N ARG A 255 -18.48 -2.72 -2.47
CA ARG A 255 -19.64 -3.55 -2.86
C ARG A 255 -20.11 -3.22 -4.27
N ALA A 256 -20.18 -1.93 -4.61
CA ALA A 256 -20.66 -1.47 -5.92
C ALA A 256 -19.70 -1.84 -7.07
N GLY A 257 -18.40 -1.97 -6.78
CA GLY A 257 -17.37 -2.27 -7.76
C GLY A 257 -17.06 -3.76 -7.98
N MET A 258 -17.71 -4.67 -7.22
CA MET A 258 -17.36 -6.10 -7.18
C MET A 258 -15.86 -6.36 -7.02
N VAL A 259 -15.19 -5.50 -6.24
CA VAL A 259 -13.74 -5.60 -6.06
C VAL A 259 -13.48 -6.64 -4.99
N ASN A 260 -12.71 -7.68 -5.32
CA ASN A 260 -12.28 -8.67 -4.33
C ASN A 260 -11.50 -7.95 -3.22
N VAL A 261 -12.01 -8.08 -1.99
CA VAL A 261 -11.32 -7.64 -0.78
C VAL A 261 -10.60 -8.85 -0.21
N SER A 262 -9.28 -8.77 -0.09
CA SER A 262 -8.50 -9.81 0.57
C SER A 262 -8.19 -9.38 2.01
N ASP A 263 -8.52 -10.26 2.96
CA ASP A 263 -8.08 -10.12 4.35
C ASP A 263 -6.63 -10.56 4.45
N GLY A 264 -5.76 -9.65 4.89
CA GLY A 264 -4.33 -9.89 4.97
C GLY A 264 -3.78 -9.94 6.40
N THR A 265 -4.67 -10.03 7.38
CA THR A 265 -4.32 -9.89 8.79
C THR A 265 -3.59 -11.14 9.29
N PRO A 266 -2.33 -11.03 9.74
CA PRO A 266 -1.68 -12.12 10.45
C PRO A 266 -2.47 -12.51 11.70
N ALA A 267 -2.62 -13.82 11.93
CA ALA A 267 -3.34 -14.37 13.07
C ALA A 267 -2.86 -13.81 14.43
N SER A 268 -1.58 -13.45 14.53
CA SER A 268 -0.94 -12.89 15.73
C SER A 268 -0.85 -11.36 15.78
N SER A 269 -1.23 -10.64 14.72
CA SER A 269 -1.10 -9.18 14.69
C SER A 269 -2.28 -8.48 15.36
N ASN A 270 -2.06 -7.29 15.92
CA ASN A 270 -3.14 -6.40 16.39
C ASN A 270 -3.69 -5.49 15.28
N HIS A 271 -3.27 -5.70 14.03
CA HIS A 271 -3.64 -4.88 12.88
C HIS A 271 -4.87 -5.47 12.19
N ALA A 272 -5.56 -4.65 11.40
CA ALA A 272 -6.61 -5.12 10.48
C ALA A 272 -6.28 -4.68 9.06
N VAL A 273 -6.17 -5.63 8.13
CA VAL A 273 -5.79 -5.37 6.75
C VAL A 273 -6.84 -5.92 5.79
N ARG A 274 -7.43 -5.02 4.98
CA ARG A 274 -8.38 -5.32 3.90
C ARG A 274 -7.94 -4.60 2.64
N LEU A 275 -7.52 -5.34 1.63
CA LEU A 275 -7.02 -4.75 0.38
C LEU A 275 -8.03 -4.95 -0.76
N ALA A 276 -8.41 -3.85 -1.41
CA ALA A 276 -9.33 -3.85 -2.53
C ALA A 276 -8.58 -3.84 -3.87
N GLY A 277 -8.74 -4.91 -4.66
CA GLY A 277 -8.15 -5.02 -6.00
C GLY A 277 -6.67 -5.38 -5.99
N LEU A 278 -6.12 -5.70 -4.81
CA LEU A 278 -4.79 -6.26 -4.60
C LEU A 278 -4.94 -7.58 -3.85
N SER A 279 -4.10 -8.56 -4.15
CA SER A 279 -4.11 -9.87 -3.48
C SER A 279 -2.97 -9.98 -2.49
N VAL A 280 -3.29 -10.35 -1.25
CA VAL A 280 -2.33 -10.65 -0.17
C VAL A 280 -1.44 -11.86 -0.48
N ALA A 281 -1.81 -12.72 -1.44
CA ALA A 281 -0.96 -13.86 -1.84
C ALA A 281 0.42 -13.43 -2.40
N ALA A 282 0.53 -12.18 -2.90
CA ALA A 282 1.81 -11.58 -3.27
C ALA A 282 2.66 -11.12 -2.06
N PHE A 283 2.10 -11.16 -0.84
CA PHE A 283 2.66 -10.56 0.38
C PHE A 283 2.96 -11.57 1.51
N ALA A 284 2.28 -12.73 1.55
CA ALA A 284 2.23 -13.59 2.76
C ALA A 284 3.23 -14.77 2.80
N VAL A 285 3.88 -15.14 1.70
CA VAL A 285 4.59 -16.44 1.61
C VAL A 285 5.87 -16.51 2.45
N GLU A 286 6.49 -15.39 2.83
CA GLU A 286 7.79 -15.43 3.54
C GLU A 286 7.80 -14.96 5.00
N ASN A 287 6.70 -14.42 5.54
CA ASN A 287 6.64 -13.98 6.94
C ASN A 287 5.99 -15.00 7.89
N GLY A 288 5.72 -16.23 7.42
CA GLY A 288 5.06 -17.27 8.24
C GLY A 288 3.66 -16.88 8.71
N ILE A 289 2.95 -16.09 7.90
CA ILE A 289 1.59 -15.59 8.20
C ILE A 289 0.52 -16.65 7.88
N VAL A 290 0.87 -17.71 7.14
CA VAL A 290 0.05 -18.89 6.85
C VAL A 290 0.81 -20.15 7.21
#